data_AF-A0A8K0D721-F1
#
_entry.id   AF-A0A8K0D721-F1
#
_cell.length_a   1.000
_cell.length_b   1.000
_cell.length_c   1.000
_cell.angle_alpha   90.00
_cell.angle_beta   90.00
_cell.angle_gamma   90.00
#
_symmetry.space_group_name_H-M   'P 1'
#
loop_
_entity.id
_entity.type
_entity.pdbx_description
1 polymer ?
#
loop_
_entity_poly.entity_id
_entity_poly.type
_entity_poly.pdbx_seq_one_letter_code
_entity_poly.pdbx_strand_id
1 'polypeptide(L)'
;MKCIAYWKENETSYLITFDELDAFSKYRCWIYQRADLNRVVMSQALGSFCDLKQDAYSSNYTEGVAVHLELQEYEREGDQCPLHFDDDSNQESEYSSSSSSVYSETTSTLSTSSSTSYSAAK
;
A
#
# COMPACT_ATOMS: atom_id res chain seq x y z
N MET A 1 -8.56 -7.22 -15.70
CA MET A 1 -7.29 -7.04 -16.44
C MET A 1 -6.45 -8.32 -16.44
N LYS A 2 -6.17 -8.88 -17.61
CA LYS A 2 -5.35 -10.08 -17.88
C LYS A 2 -4.27 -9.71 -18.90
N CYS A 3 -3.02 -10.09 -18.70
CA CYS A 3 -1.98 -9.95 -19.74
C CYS A 3 -2.15 -11.05 -20.79
N ILE A 4 -2.26 -10.68 -22.08
CA ILE A 4 -2.49 -11.65 -23.16
C ILE A 4 -1.37 -11.72 -24.19
N ALA A 5 -0.59 -10.65 -24.32
CA ALA A 5 0.52 -10.59 -25.26
C ALA A 5 1.54 -9.54 -24.81
N TYR A 6 2.80 -9.80 -25.12
CA TYR A 6 3.89 -8.86 -24.99
C TYR A 6 4.87 -9.10 -26.13
N TRP A 7 5.45 -8.04 -26.67
CA TRP A 7 6.52 -8.14 -27.65
C TRP A 7 7.39 -6.88 -27.60
N LYS A 8 8.54 -6.93 -28.27
CA LYS A 8 9.47 -5.81 -28.35
C LYS A 8 9.81 -5.54 -29.80
N GLU A 9 9.64 -4.30 -30.23
CA GLU A 9 10.10 -3.84 -31.54
C GLU A 9 11.17 -2.77 -31.32
N ASN A 10 12.38 -3.06 -31.79
CA ASN A 10 13.53 -2.17 -31.63
C ASN A 10 13.79 -1.82 -30.14
N GLU A 11 13.58 -0.56 -29.75
CA GLU A 11 13.75 -0.08 -28.37
C GLU A 11 12.44 -0.06 -27.57
N THR A 12 11.30 -0.18 -28.25
CA THR A 12 9.96 -0.04 -27.65
C THR A 12 9.40 -1.40 -27.28
N SER A 13 8.92 -1.54 -26.04
CA SER A 13 8.28 -2.77 -25.57
C SER A 13 6.78 -2.56 -25.41
N TYR A 14 6.01 -3.48 -25.97
CA TYR A 14 4.55 -3.45 -26.01
C TYR A 14 3.96 -4.53 -25.12
N LEU A 15 2.88 -4.18 -24.44
CA LEU A 15 2.12 -5.06 -23.57
C LEU A 15 0.63 -4.87 -23.88
N ILE A 16 -0.08 -5.96 -24.16
CA ILE A 16 -1.52 -5.94 -24.39
C ILE A 16 -2.22 -6.62 -23.23
N THR A 17 -3.16 -5.89 -22.65
CA THR A 17 -4.02 -6.39 -21.58
C THR A 17 -5.45 -6.52 -22.05
N PHE A 18 -6.12 -7.57 -21.60
CA PHE A 18 -7.54 -7.82 -21.82
C PHE A 18 -8.32 -7.61 -20.52
N ASP A 19 -9.38 -6.81 -20.57
CA ASP A 19 -10.29 -6.58 -19.47
C ASP A 19 -11.72 -6.92 -19.88
N GLU A 20 -12.35 -7.84 -19.15
CA GLU A 20 -13.70 -8.32 -19.45
C GLU A 20 -14.78 -7.30 -19.11
N LEU A 21 -14.46 -6.38 -18.20
CA LEU A 21 -15.38 -5.34 -17.71
C LEU A 21 -15.36 -4.07 -18.58
N ASP A 22 -14.41 -3.94 -19.51
CA ASP A 22 -14.33 -2.77 -20.39
C ASP A 22 -15.33 -2.87 -21.54
N ALA A 23 -16.27 -1.93 -21.59
CA ALA A 23 -17.40 -1.95 -22.52
C ALA A 23 -17.02 -1.62 -23.97
N PHE A 24 -15.92 -0.91 -24.19
CA PHE A 24 -15.58 -0.40 -25.53
C PHE A 24 -14.70 -1.36 -26.31
N SER A 25 -13.47 -1.57 -25.84
CA SER A 25 -12.48 -2.26 -26.64
C SER A 25 -12.04 -3.59 -26.05
N LYS A 26 -12.30 -3.88 -24.77
CA LYS A 26 -11.80 -5.03 -23.98
C LYS A 26 -10.28 -5.20 -23.97
N TYR A 27 -9.56 -4.71 -24.97
CA TYR A 27 -8.13 -4.71 -25.11
C TYR A 27 -7.61 -3.31 -24.84
N ARG A 28 -6.45 -3.25 -24.19
CA ARG A 28 -5.69 -2.03 -23.92
C ARG A 28 -4.25 -2.25 -24.32
N CYS A 29 -3.69 -1.25 -25.00
CA CYS A 29 -2.30 -1.24 -25.41
C CYS A 29 -1.46 -0.46 -24.41
N TRP A 30 -0.31 -1.01 -24.05
CA TRP A 30 0.65 -0.39 -23.16
C TRP A 30 2.01 -0.36 -23.82
N ILE A 31 2.70 0.76 -23.66
CA ILE A 31 4.11 0.89 -23.98
C ILE A 31 4.85 0.99 -22.67
N TYR A 32 5.87 0.15 -22.47
CA TYR A 32 6.65 0.14 -21.26
C TYR A 32 8.14 0.12 -21.56
N GLN A 33 8.91 0.72 -20.65
CA GLN A 33 10.35 0.74 -20.70
C GLN A 33 10.92 0.67 -19.29
N ARG A 34 12.00 -0.09 -19.12
CA ARG A 34 12.81 -0.03 -17.91
C ARG A 34 13.68 1.24 -17.99
N ALA A 35 13.42 2.21 -17.12
CA ALA A 35 14.12 3.48 -17.08
C ALA A 35 15.48 3.35 -16.37
N ASP A 36 15.49 2.67 -15.22
CA ASP A 36 16.66 2.41 -14.39
C ASP A 36 16.67 0.94 -13.92
N LEU A 37 17.64 0.52 -13.10
CA LEU A 37 17.66 -0.83 -12.53
C LEU A 37 16.38 -1.17 -11.74
N ASN A 38 15.81 -0.16 -11.09
CA ASN A 38 14.74 -0.31 -10.11
C ASN A 38 13.46 0.43 -10.53
N ARG A 39 13.43 0.97 -11.76
CA ARG A 39 12.37 1.85 -12.25
C ARG A 39 11.81 1.38 -13.57
N VAL A 40 10.50 1.22 -13.65
CA VAL A 40 9.77 0.88 -14.87
C VAL A 40 8.72 1.96 -15.12
N VAL A 41 8.77 2.55 -16.31
CA VAL A 41 7.79 3.52 -16.77
C VAL A 41 6.90 2.90 -17.83
N MET A 42 5.61 3.21 -17.81
CA MET A 42 4.68 2.71 -18.81
C MET A 42 3.53 3.67 -19.05
N SER A 43 3.06 3.71 -20.30
CA SER A 43 1.91 4.51 -20.72
C SER A 43 0.83 3.61 -21.31
N GLN A 44 -0.42 3.87 -20.97
CA GLN A 44 -1.59 3.20 -21.51
C GLN A 44 -2.19 4.02 -22.65
N ALA A 45 -2.47 3.39 -23.77
CA ALA A 45 -3.18 4.01 -24.88
C ALA A 45 -4.66 4.28 -24.54
N LEU A 46 -5.24 5.33 -25.15
CA LEU A 46 -6.67 5.63 -25.08
C LEU A 46 -7.56 4.53 -25.66
N GLY A 47 -7.05 3.74 -26.61
CA GLY A 47 -7.77 2.70 -27.33
C GLY A 47 -7.20 1.29 -27.17
N SER A 48 -7.63 0.39 -28.07
CA SER A 48 -7.10 -0.99 -28.20
C SER A 48 -5.74 -1.08 -28.87
N PHE A 49 -5.27 0.00 -29.46
CA PHE A 49 -3.99 0.09 -30.16
C PHE A 49 -3.18 1.26 -29.59
N CYS A 50 -1.86 1.15 -29.65
CA CYS A 50 -0.95 2.23 -29.26
C CYS A 50 -0.84 3.25 -30.39
N ASP A 51 -0.79 4.54 -30.04
CA ASP A 51 -0.57 5.61 -31.02
C ASP A 51 0.89 5.61 -31.50
N LEU A 52 1.13 6.08 -32.72
CA LEU A 52 2.48 6.18 -33.29
C LEU A 52 3.35 7.22 -32.58
N LYS A 53 2.73 8.19 -31.90
CA LYS A 53 3.41 9.24 -31.14
C LYS A 53 3.55 8.91 -29.65
N GLN A 54 3.01 7.77 -29.23
CA GLN A 54 3.00 7.38 -27.83
C GLN A 54 4.36 6.78 -27.45
N ASP A 55 4.93 7.25 -26.35
CA ASP A 55 6.12 6.68 -25.74
C ASP A 55 5.83 6.22 -24.30
N ALA A 56 6.77 5.48 -23.69
CA ALA A 56 6.63 5.03 -22.29
C ALA A 56 6.49 6.20 -21.28
N TYR A 57 7.03 7.37 -21.63
CA TYR A 57 6.98 8.60 -20.82
C TYR A 57 5.78 9.51 -21.15
N SER A 58 5.03 9.19 -22.20
CA SER A 58 3.87 9.98 -22.58
C SER A 58 2.82 9.97 -21.48
N SER A 59 2.24 11.15 -21.22
CA SER A 59 1.23 11.37 -20.17
C SER A 59 0.04 12.21 -20.65
N ASN A 60 0.09 12.72 -21.87
CA ASN A 60 -0.95 13.58 -22.43
C ASN A 60 -1.88 12.82 -23.38
N TYR A 61 -3.16 13.19 -23.38
CA TYR A 61 -4.16 12.64 -24.32
C TYR A 61 -3.85 12.98 -25.78
N THR A 62 -3.16 14.10 -26.04
CA THR A 62 -2.72 14.50 -27.39
C THR A 62 -1.67 13.57 -27.98
N GLU A 63 -0.95 12.84 -27.13
CA GLU A 63 0.03 11.80 -27.48
C GLU A 63 -0.61 10.41 -27.52
N GLY A 64 -1.94 10.32 -27.34
CA GLY A 64 -2.66 9.05 -27.37
C GLY A 64 -2.73 8.32 -26.03
N VAL A 65 -2.29 8.96 -24.94
CA VAL A 65 -2.21 8.32 -23.61
C VAL A 65 -3.43 8.62 -22.74
N ALA A 66 -3.95 7.58 -22.09
CA ALA A 66 -4.96 7.67 -21.04
C ALA A 66 -4.34 7.71 -19.64
N VAL A 67 -3.31 6.89 -19.41
CA VAL A 67 -2.70 6.69 -18.09
C VAL A 67 -1.19 6.62 -18.23
N HIS A 68 -0.48 7.29 -17.34
CA HIS A 68 0.97 7.15 -17.18
C HIS A 68 1.26 6.54 -15.81
N LEU A 69 2.07 5.49 -15.77
CA LEU A 69 2.48 4.80 -14.55
C LEU A 69 4.00 4.80 -14.45
N GLU A 70 4.46 5.11 -13.25
CA GLU A 70 5.85 5.01 -12.86
C GLU A 70 5.93 4.04 -11.67
N LEU A 71 6.61 2.93 -11.89
CA LEU A 71 6.80 1.87 -10.91
C LEU A 71 8.25 1.94 -10.44
N GLN A 72 8.44 2.31 -9.17
CA GLN A 72 9.74 2.31 -8.51
C GLN A 72 9.77 1.17 -7.51
N GLU A 73 10.64 0.20 -7.74
CA GLU A 73 11.00 -0.80 -6.75
C GLU A 73 11.89 -0.13 -5.70
N TYR A 74 11.44 -0.19 -4.45
CA TYR A 74 12.31 0.04 -3.31
C TYR A 74 12.95 -1.29 -2.96
N GLU A 75 14.26 -1.40 -3.20
CA GLU A 75 15.09 -2.43 -2.58
C GLU A 75 14.78 -2.36 -1.07
N ARG A 76 14.46 -3.49 -0.42
CA ARG A 76 13.99 -3.54 0.98
C ARG A 76 15.07 -3.15 2.00
N GLU A 77 15.72 -2.00 1.82
CA GLU A 77 16.83 -1.51 2.64
C GLU A 77 16.35 -1.00 4.02
N GLY A 78 15.04 -0.87 4.23
CA GLY A 78 14.46 -0.30 5.46
C GLY A 78 13.40 -1.16 6.17
N ASP A 79 13.16 -2.40 5.75
CA ASP A 79 12.16 -3.27 6.41
C ASP A 79 12.72 -3.82 7.75
N GLN A 80 12.59 -3.02 8.80
CA GLN A 80 12.76 -3.44 10.20
C GLN A 80 11.42 -4.03 10.70
N CYS A 81 10.91 -5.08 10.05
CA CYS A 81 9.78 -5.84 10.58
C CYS A 81 10.33 -7.01 11.41
N PRO A 82 10.14 -7.04 12.74
CA PRO A 82 10.47 -8.22 13.52
C PRO A 82 9.60 -9.38 13.05
N LEU A 83 10.21 -10.46 12.56
CA LEU A 83 9.51 -11.71 12.24
C LEU A 83 9.12 -12.50 13.50
N HIS A 84 9.08 -11.86 14.68
CA HIS A 84 8.72 -12.53 15.93
C HIS A 84 7.37 -12.06 16.44
N PHE A 85 6.45 -13.03 16.54
CA PHE A 85 5.27 -12.99 17.38
C PHE A 85 5.69 -12.72 18.83
N ASP A 86 5.27 -11.60 19.39
CA ASP A 86 5.26 -11.41 20.85
C ASP A 86 4.10 -12.24 21.41
N ASP A 87 4.38 -13.50 21.74
CA ASP A 87 3.50 -14.32 22.57
C ASP A 87 3.69 -13.91 24.03
N ASP A 88 3.28 -12.68 24.40
CA ASP A 88 3.01 -12.08 25.74
C ASP A 88 3.66 -12.67 27.02
N SER A 89 4.78 -13.38 26.93
CA SER A 89 5.26 -14.33 27.95
C SER A 89 6.34 -13.77 28.87
N ASN A 90 6.61 -12.47 28.76
CA ASN A 90 7.64 -11.78 29.54
C ASN A 90 7.10 -10.55 30.26
N GLN A 91 5.86 -10.63 30.73
CA GLN A 91 5.34 -9.73 31.74
C GLN A 91 5.35 -10.42 33.11
N GLU A 92 6.52 -10.53 33.76
CA GLU A 92 6.59 -10.51 35.22
C GLU A 92 8.03 -10.38 35.74
N SER A 93 8.19 -9.39 36.63
CA SER A 93 9.28 -9.18 37.59
C SER A 93 10.65 -8.70 37.09
N GLU A 94 10.88 -7.39 37.20
CA GLU A 94 12.02 -6.84 37.97
C GLU A 94 11.81 -5.34 38.25
N TYR A 95 10.73 -5.04 38.97
CA TYR A 95 10.64 -3.82 39.75
C TYR A 95 11.05 -4.17 41.18
N SER A 96 12.34 -4.09 41.50
CA SER A 96 12.75 -3.94 42.89
C SER A 96 14.17 -3.40 43.01
N SER A 97 14.31 -2.37 43.86
CA SER A 97 15.52 -1.62 44.25
C SER A 97 15.87 -0.49 43.28
N SER A 98 15.78 0.82 43.55
CA SER A 98 15.66 1.64 44.79
C SER A 98 15.27 3.07 44.30
N SER A 99 14.51 3.95 44.94
CA SER A 99 14.56 4.42 46.32
C SER A 99 13.31 5.25 46.64
N SER A 100 12.74 5.05 47.82
CA SER A 100 11.65 5.84 48.39
C SER A 100 12.17 7.17 48.95
N SER A 101 11.43 8.27 48.77
CA SER A 101 11.40 9.35 49.77
C SER A 101 9.95 9.69 50.10
N VAL A 102 9.68 9.63 51.40
CA VAL A 102 8.39 9.78 52.09
C VAL A 102 8.21 11.24 52.46
N TYR A 103 7.01 11.80 52.29
CA TYR A 103 6.37 12.64 53.31
C TYR A 103 4.84 12.46 53.25
N SER A 104 4.27 12.07 54.40
CA SER A 104 2.85 12.04 54.72
C SER A 104 2.30 13.45 54.93
N GLU A 105 1.02 13.70 54.70
CA GLU A 105 -0.03 13.76 55.73
C GLU A 105 -1.35 14.16 55.01
N THR A 106 -2.58 13.83 55.37
CA THR A 106 -3.28 12.87 56.25
C THR A 106 -4.78 13.09 55.95
N THR A 107 -5.56 12.00 55.88
CA THR A 107 -6.99 11.84 56.31
C THR A 107 -8.07 12.82 55.79
N SER A 108 -9.33 12.44 55.50
CA SER A 108 -10.12 11.22 55.72
C SER A 108 -11.51 11.40 55.10
N THR A 109 -12.05 10.32 54.53
CA THR A 109 -13.46 9.85 54.57
C THR A 109 -14.61 10.77 54.14
N LEU A 110 -15.45 10.31 53.20
CA LEU A 110 -16.79 9.78 53.53
C LEU A 110 -17.44 9.06 52.32
N SER A 111 -18.08 7.95 52.63
CA SER A 111 -18.92 7.07 51.80
C SER A 111 -20.23 7.70 51.35
N THR A 112 -20.76 7.34 50.17
CA THR A 112 -22.21 7.08 50.00
C THR A 112 -22.52 6.14 48.83
N SER A 113 -23.41 5.18 49.11
CA SER A 113 -24.03 4.10 48.31
C SER A 113 -24.76 4.57 47.05
N SER A 114 -24.86 3.76 45.96
CA SER A 114 -25.93 2.79 45.56
C SER A 114 -26.25 3.11 44.08
N SER A 115 -26.68 2.26 43.14
CA SER A 115 -27.17 0.87 43.04
C SER A 115 -27.18 0.49 41.55
N THR A 116 -27.00 -0.78 41.23
CA THR A 116 -27.11 -1.42 39.90
C THR A 116 -28.55 -1.45 39.36
N SER A 117 -28.71 -1.42 38.02
CA SER A 117 -29.81 -2.15 37.35
C SER A 117 -29.50 -2.45 35.88
N TYR A 118 -29.50 -3.74 35.53
CA TYR A 118 -29.54 -4.29 34.17
C TYR A 118 -30.92 -4.09 33.53
N SER A 119 -31.01 -4.04 32.19
CA SER A 119 -32.09 -4.69 31.44
C SER A 119 -31.76 -4.86 29.95
N ALA A 120 -32.12 -6.05 29.46
CA ALA A 120 -31.88 -6.61 28.15
C ALA A 120 -32.66 -5.91 27.03
N ALA A 121 -32.04 -5.80 25.85
CA ALA A 121 -32.71 -5.48 24.60
C ALA A 121 -33.11 -6.77 23.89
N LYS A 122 -34.36 -6.77 23.42
CA LYS A 122 -35.06 -7.81 22.67
C LYS A 122 -34.67 -7.80 21.20
#